data_AF-V5A1P6-F1
#
_entry.id   AF-V5A1P6-F1
#
_cell.length_a   1.000
_cell.length_b   1.000
_cell.length_c   1.000
_cell.angle_alpha   90.00
_cell.angle_beta   90.00
_cell.angle_gamma   90.00
#
_symmetry.space_group_name_H-M   'P 1'
#
loop_
_entity.id
_entity.type
_entity.pdbx_description
1 polymer ?
#
loop_
_entity_poly.entity_id
_entity_poly.type
_entity_poly.pdbx_seq_one_letter_code
_entity_poly.pdbx_strand_id
1 'polypeptide(L)'
;MREAQGWIDGDENVPLGKLRDWAADADPGGEVFTYCKIGKSSYMATRILAEHGIDARSLTGGYYRYEAAVADDESDTEPARAYS
;
A
#
# COMPACT_ATOMS: atom_id res chain seq x y z
N MET A 1 -12.57 -9.30 8.35
CA MET A 1 -13.64 -8.60 7.60
C MET A 1 -13.01 -7.93 6.39
N ARG A 2 -12.96 -8.67 5.28
CA ARG A 2 -12.57 -8.17 3.97
C ARG A 2 -13.89 -7.90 3.22
N GLU A 3 -14.59 -6.84 3.62
CA GLU A 3 -15.82 -6.41 2.94
C GLU A 3 -15.84 -4.87 2.87
N ALA A 4 -15.74 -4.36 1.64
CA ALA A 4 -16.10 -3.02 1.19
C ALA A 4 -15.19 -1.80 1.52
N GLN A 5 -13.86 -1.90 1.55
CA GLN A 5 -13.01 -0.73 1.87
C GLN A 5 -11.82 -0.46 0.93
N GLY A 6 -11.94 -0.95 -0.31
CA GLY A 6 -10.95 -0.75 -1.37
C GLY A 6 -9.63 -1.50 -1.17
N TRP A 7 -8.97 -1.81 -2.27
CA TRP A 7 -7.67 -2.48 -2.30
C TRP A 7 -6.87 -2.01 -3.51
N ILE A 8 -5.55 -2.13 -3.42
CA ILE A 8 -4.64 -1.89 -4.54
C ILE A 8 -4.50 -3.21 -5.30
N ASP A 9 -4.62 -3.19 -6.62
CA ASP A 9 -4.48 -4.40 -7.43
C ASP A 9 -3.11 -5.04 -7.25
N GLY A 10 -3.10 -6.37 -7.08
CA GLY A 10 -1.89 -7.13 -6.76
C GLY A 10 -1.49 -7.15 -5.29
N ASP A 11 -2.29 -6.56 -4.38
CA ASP A 11 -2.01 -6.61 -2.96
C ASP A 11 -2.25 -7.99 -2.32
N GLU A 12 -1.53 -8.24 -1.22
CA GLU A 12 -1.80 -9.36 -0.33
C GLU A 12 -2.40 -8.85 0.99
N ASN A 13 -3.59 -9.34 1.34
CA ASN A 13 -4.23 -8.95 2.59
C ASN A 13 -3.72 -9.78 3.77
N VAL A 14 -2.79 -9.19 4.52
CA VAL A 14 -2.26 -9.78 5.77
C VAL A 14 -2.80 -9.00 6.98
N PRO A 15 -3.64 -9.60 7.83
CA PRO A 15 -4.08 -8.97 9.08
C PRO A 15 -2.87 -8.68 9.99
N LEU A 16 -2.84 -7.52 10.65
CA LEU A 16 -1.70 -7.12 11.50
C LEU A 16 -1.33 -8.17 12.56
N GLY A 17 -2.32 -8.87 13.15
CA GLY A 17 -2.07 -9.93 14.13
C GLY A 17 -1.41 -11.18 13.56
N LYS A 18 -1.47 -11.40 12.24
CA LYS A 18 -0.82 -12.50 11.52
C LYS A 18 0.47 -12.09 10.80
N LEU A 19 0.81 -10.80 10.84
CA LEU A 19 1.92 -10.26 10.08
C LEU A 19 3.28 -10.81 10.52
N ARG A 20 3.43 -11.15 11.81
CA ARG A 20 4.67 -11.76 12.32
C ARG A 20 4.89 -13.16 11.77
N ASP A 21 3.82 -13.96 11.73
CA ASP A 21 3.88 -15.30 11.18
C ASP A 21 4.19 -15.24 9.67
N TRP A 22 3.51 -14.34 8.96
CA TRP A 22 3.81 -14.07 7.55
C TRP A 22 5.27 -13.67 7.34
N ALA A 23 5.78 -12.73 8.14
CA ALA A 23 7.14 -12.21 8.02
C ALA A 23 8.22 -13.22 8.41
N ALA A 24 7.87 -14.31 9.12
CA ALA A 24 8.81 -15.36 9.46
C ALA A 24 9.19 -16.23 8.24
N ASP A 25 8.26 -16.40 7.31
CA ASP A 25 8.41 -17.25 6.12
C ASP A 25 8.50 -16.45 4.81
N ALA A 26 8.35 -15.12 4.87
CA ALA A 26 8.37 -14.26 3.69
C ALA A 26 9.80 -14.04 3.17
N ASP A 27 9.98 -14.22 1.86
CA ASP A 27 11.18 -13.82 1.11
C ASP A 27 10.77 -12.85 -0.01
N PRO A 28 10.46 -11.58 0.33
CA PRO A 28 10.07 -10.61 -0.67
C PRO A 28 11.28 -10.26 -1.54
N GLY A 29 11.18 -10.48 -2.85
CA GLY A 29 12.22 -10.14 -3.82
C GLY A 29 12.49 -8.64 -4.01
N GLY A 30 12.01 -7.78 -3.10
CA GLY A 30 12.11 -6.33 -3.15
C GLY A 30 11.44 -5.63 -1.95
N GLU A 31 11.37 -4.31 -2.02
CA GLU A 31 10.75 -3.47 -0.98
C GLU A 31 9.24 -3.75 -0.85
N VAL A 32 8.77 -3.95 0.39
CA VAL A 32 7.36 -4.21 0.71
C VAL A 32 6.64 -2.92 1.04
N PHE A 33 5.58 -2.61 0.29
CA PHE A 33 4.68 -1.51 0.63
C PHE A 33 3.55 -2.00 1.51
N THR A 34 3.41 -1.39 2.68
CA THR A 34 2.27 -1.63 3.58
C THR A 34 1.28 -0.49 3.46
N TYR A 35 -0.01 -0.80 3.58
CA TYR A 35 -1.05 0.21 3.67
C TYR A 35 -2.22 -0.30 4.52
N CYS A 36 -3.03 0.64 4.99
CA CYS A 36 -4.36 0.35 5.48
C CYS A 36 -5.27 1.49 5.00
N LYS A 37 -6.51 1.59 5.50
CA LYS A 37 -7.48 2.57 5.00
C LYS A 37 -7.01 4.02 5.15
N ILE A 38 -6.43 4.36 6.31
CA ILE A 38 -6.02 5.73 6.68
C ILE A 38 -4.57 5.82 7.18
N GLY A 39 -3.76 4.79 6.93
CA GLY A 39 -2.32 4.77 7.26
C GLY A 39 -1.92 4.41 8.70
N LYS A 40 -2.82 4.44 9.69
CA LYS A 40 -2.45 4.22 11.12
C LYS A 40 -1.75 2.88 11.41
N SER A 41 -2.35 1.77 10.98
CA SER A 41 -1.79 0.42 11.23
C SER A 41 -0.67 0.03 10.26
N SER A 42 -0.53 0.76 9.14
CA SER A 42 0.53 0.52 8.16
C SER A 42 1.91 0.88 8.70
N TYR A 43 2.01 1.94 9.51
CA TYR A 43 3.26 2.25 10.21
C TYR A 43 3.69 1.11 11.15
N MET A 44 2.74 0.54 11.91
CA MET A 44 3.02 -0.60 12.79
C MET A 44 3.45 -1.83 12.00
N ALA A 45 2.81 -2.10 10.86
CA ALA A 45 3.19 -3.17 9.95
C ALA A 45 4.63 -2.99 9.45
N THR A 46 4.99 -1.77 9.03
CA THR A 46 6.35 -1.44 8.59
C THR A 46 7.40 -1.72 9.67
N ARG A 47 7.09 -1.41 10.94
CA ARG A 47 7.99 -1.70 12.05
C ARG A 47 8.16 -3.20 12.29
N ILE A 48 7.07 -3.97 12.25
CA ILE A 48 7.12 -5.43 12.38
C ILE A 48 7.97 -6.04 11.26
N LEU A 49 7.78 -5.61 10.01
CA LEU A 49 8.55 -6.12 8.88
C LEU A 49 10.05 -5.79 9.01
N ALA A 50 10.38 -4.57 9.45
CA ALA A 50 11.76 -4.17 9.69
C ALA A 50 12.44 -5.01 10.80
N GLU A 51 11.71 -5.45 11.83
CA GLU A 51 12.24 -6.36 12.86
C GLU A 51 12.61 -7.75 12.28
N HIS A 52 12.01 -8.13 11.16
CA HIS A 52 12.30 -9.36 10.42
C HIS A 52 13.32 -9.16 9.29
N GLY A 53 13.96 -7.99 9.19
CA GLY A 53 14.93 -7.68 8.14
C GLY A 53 14.33 -7.43 6.76
N ILE A 54 13.00 -7.28 6.67
CA ILE A 54 12.29 -6.97 5.43
C ILE A 54 12.31 -5.45 5.23
N ASP A 55 12.81 -4.99 4.09
CA ASP A 55 12.73 -3.58 3.70
C ASP A 55 11.28 -3.23 3.38
N ALA A 56 10.73 -2.25 4.10
CA ALA A 56 9.33 -1.91 4.02
C ALA A 56 9.06 -0.42 4.16
N ARG A 57 8.03 0.06 3.45
CA ARG A 57 7.54 1.44 3.55
C ARG A 57 6.04 1.50 3.77
N SER A 58 5.61 2.53 4.50
CA SER A 58 4.19 2.80 4.75
C SER A 58 3.66 3.80 3.73
N LEU A 59 2.57 3.42 3.04
CA LEU A 59 1.76 4.35 2.25
C LEU A 59 1.04 5.34 3.18
N THR A 60 1.60 6.55 3.27
CA THR A 60 1.12 7.60 4.15
C THR A 60 -0.25 8.13 3.70
N GLY A 61 -1.23 8.07 4.58
CA GLY A 61 -2.63 8.43 4.29
C GLY A 61 -3.49 7.24 3.86
N GLY A 62 -2.88 6.08 3.62
CA GLY A 62 -3.59 4.84 3.34
C GLY A 62 -4.29 4.79 1.99
N TYR A 63 -5.16 3.78 1.83
CA TYR A 63 -5.88 3.50 0.60
C TYR A 63 -6.67 4.72 0.08
N TYR A 64 -7.39 5.44 0.94
CA TYR A 64 -8.22 6.56 0.47
C TYR A 64 -7.39 7.70 -0.13
N ARG A 65 -6.17 7.92 0.37
CA ARG A 65 -5.28 8.92 -0.25
C ARG A 65 -4.72 8.42 -1.57
N TYR A 66 -4.37 7.13 -1.64
CA TYR A 66 -3.94 6.50 -2.88
C TYR A 66 -5.04 6.62 -3.95
N GLU A 67 -6.27 6.24 -3.63
CA GLU A 67 -7.42 6.31 -4.53
C GLU A 67 -7.69 7.73 -5.01
N ALA A 68 -7.64 8.73 -4.12
CA ALA A 68 -7.78 10.13 -4.51
C ALA A 68 -6.66 10.57 -5.47
N ALA A 69 -5.40 10.21 -5.18
CA ALA A 69 -4.27 10.57 -6.04
C ALA A 69 -4.36 9.94 -7.44
N VAL A 70 -4.83 8.68 -7.53
CA VAL A 70 -5.05 8.00 -8.82
C VAL A 70 -6.19 8.67 -9.60
N ALA A 71 -7.27 9.08 -8.92
CA ALA A 71 -8.38 9.77 -9.56
C ALA A 71 -8.01 11.17 -10.10
N ASP A 72 -7.15 11.91 -9.40
CA ASP A 72 -6.63 13.20 -9.86
C ASP A 72 -5.70 13.05 -11.08
N ASP A 73 -4.84 12.01 -11.12
CA ASP A 73 -3.90 11.78 -12.23
C ASP A 73 -4.62 11.44 -13.56
N GLU A 74 -5.69 10.65 -13.48
CA GLU A 74 -6.55 10.33 -14.64
C GLU A 74 -7.30 11.56 -15.19
N SER A 75 -7.41 12.64 -14.41
CA SER A 75 -8.06 13.89 -14.83
C SER A 75 -7.15 14.83 -15.61
N ASP A 76 -5.84 14.56 -15.67
CA ASP A 76 -4.83 15.38 -16.36
C ASP A 76 -4.46 14.85 -17.77
N THR A 77 -5.09 13.76 -18.22
CA THR A 77 -4.94 13.29 -19.61
C THR A 77 -5.86 14.07 -20.57
N GLU A 78 -5.65 15.39 -20.69
CA GLU A 78 -6.07 16.13 -21.89
C GLU A 78 -4.97 15.97 -22.96
N PRO A 79 -5.30 15.59 -24.21
CA PRO A 79 -4.28 15.48 -25.25
C PRO A 79 -3.73 16.88 -25.50
N ALA A 80 -2.42 17.04 -25.27
CA ALA A 80 -1.67 18.24 -25.63
C ALA A 80 -2.07 18.66 -27.05
N ARG A 81 -2.86 19.75 -27.14
CA ARG A 81 -3.29 20.33 -28.40
C ARG A 81 -2.05 20.56 -29.25
N ALA A 82 -2.08 19.99 -30.46
CA ALA A 82 -1.09 20.20 -31.50
C ALA A 82 -0.76 21.69 -31.60
N TYR A 83 0.50 22.03 -31.36
CA TYR A 83 1.03 23.35 -31.68
C TYR A 83 0.88 23.56 -33.20
N SER A 84 0.10 24.56 -33.58
CA SER A 84 0.04 25.14 -34.94
C SER A 84 0.94 26.35 -35.03
#